data_AF-A0A7X1I6E3-F1
#
_entry.id   AF-A0A7X1I6E3-F1
#
_cell.length_a   1.000
_cell.length_b   1.000
_cell.length_c   1.000
_cell.angle_alpha   90.00
_cell.angle_beta   90.00
_cell.angle_gamma   90.00
#
_symmetry.space_group_name_H-M   'P 1'
#
loop_
_entity.id
_entity.type
_entity.pdbx_description
1 polymer ?
#
loop_
_entity_poly.entity_id
_entity_poly.type
_entity_poly.pdbx_seq_one_letter_code
_entity_poly.pdbx_strand_id
1 'polypeptide(L)'
;MVRVERLLADCLDDARAEPLGCVPLAAEDAGYAAARRVFLTAGVQALRAHTPEAGWVQLDVACAAPGPEPRLYEQLTLVVRELTDTGQARDFFFMHKPPGLRVRFRAADPARVQELRATLLRCLAPGRRTDTWARPVPSVYEPETYLFGGPRSMPFVHGLFTADSRAWLEVHTAAAGAPAPPAWRVSLALLHTVFDALGIVGWEHRGVWQVVREETGRRLPRGLDAPDLRRAAAGIRDYWQSSPEARLEALPKAWRDALGEHLQTVERAARQWRTHYFASGEATVGPRRAAAHHVVFHWNRGGLSTARQCLLTEALAADGQEEAR
;
A
#
# COMPACT_ATOMS: atom_id res chain seq x y z
N MET A 1 2.48 22.07 -4.06
CA MET A 1 2.60 23.07 -2.99
C MET A 1 1.48 24.08 -3.18
N VAL A 2 0.67 24.33 -2.15
CA VAL A 2 -0.38 25.37 -2.19
C VAL A 2 0.30 26.73 -1.98
N ARG A 3 -0.11 27.73 -2.77
CA ARG A 3 0.32 29.12 -2.58
C ARG A 3 -0.30 29.66 -1.29
N VAL A 4 0.47 30.39 -0.49
CA VAL A 4 0.00 30.93 0.81
C VAL A 4 -1.23 31.80 0.61
N GLU A 5 -1.30 32.53 -0.50
CA GLU A 5 -2.44 33.37 -0.87
C GLU A 5 -3.72 32.57 -1.08
N ARG A 6 -3.62 31.37 -1.68
CA ARG A 6 -4.78 30.49 -1.89
C ARG A 6 -5.25 29.89 -0.57
N LEU A 7 -4.32 29.43 0.26
CA LEU A 7 -4.62 28.94 1.60
C LEU A 7 -5.34 30.01 2.44
N LEU A 8 -4.86 31.25 2.43
CA LEU A 8 -5.48 32.34 3.18
C LEU A 8 -6.90 32.66 2.68
N ALA A 9 -7.15 32.51 1.37
CA ALA A 9 -8.49 32.62 0.81
C ALA A 9 -9.41 31.51 1.33
N ASP A 10 -8.94 30.26 1.32
CA ASP A 10 -9.71 29.12 1.84
C ASP A 10 -10.00 29.31 3.36
N CYS A 11 -9.02 29.75 4.17
CA CYS A 11 -9.23 30.05 5.59
C CYS A 11 -10.23 31.21 5.84
N LEU A 12 -10.25 32.21 4.95
CA LEU A 12 -11.23 33.30 5.02
C LEU A 12 -12.64 32.81 4.70
N ASP A 13 -12.79 31.89 3.76
CA ASP A 13 -14.07 31.29 3.43
C ASP A 13 -14.57 30.42 4.60
N ASP A 14 -13.70 29.62 5.22
CA ASP A 14 -14.02 28.85 6.43
C ASP A 14 -14.46 29.75 7.60
N ALA A 15 -13.70 30.82 7.88
CA ALA A 15 -14.02 31.77 8.95
C ALA A 15 -15.33 32.55 8.71
N ARG A 16 -15.80 32.63 7.46
CA ARG A 16 -17.12 33.19 7.11
C ARG A 16 -18.23 32.17 7.28
N ALA A 17 -17.95 30.89 7.03
CA ALA A 17 -18.91 29.81 7.19
C ALA A 17 -19.12 29.41 8.66
N GLU A 18 -18.07 29.54 9.50
CA GLU A 18 -18.08 29.13 10.90
C GLU A 18 -17.52 30.24 11.80
N PRO A 19 -18.29 30.80 12.77
CA PRO A 19 -17.85 31.93 13.56
C PRO A 19 -16.71 31.54 14.52
N LEU A 20 -15.51 32.08 14.29
CA LEU A 20 -14.32 31.83 15.11
C LEU A 20 -14.22 32.72 16.37
N GLY A 21 -15.20 33.61 16.58
CA GLY A 21 -15.24 34.55 17.70
C GLY A 21 -14.33 35.77 17.54
N CYS A 22 -14.16 36.54 18.63
CA CYS A 22 -13.33 37.74 18.68
C CYS A 22 -12.11 37.55 19.57
N VAL A 23 -11.00 38.20 19.21
CA VAL A 23 -9.81 38.32 20.06
C VAL A 23 -9.77 39.70 20.74
N PRO A 24 -9.19 39.83 21.94
CA PRO A 24 -9.10 41.12 22.64
C PRO A 24 -7.95 41.97 22.08
N LEU A 25 -8.00 42.28 20.78
CA LEU A 25 -6.98 43.04 20.06
C LEU A 25 -7.64 43.90 18.96
N ALA A 26 -7.47 45.21 19.03
CA ALA A 26 -8.01 46.16 18.05
C ALA A 26 -7.02 46.38 16.89
N ALA A 27 -7.53 46.81 15.74
CA ALA A 27 -6.70 47.10 14.57
C ALA A 27 -5.80 48.33 14.78
N GLU A 28 -6.21 49.25 15.66
CA GLU A 28 -5.45 50.46 16.00
C GLU A 28 -4.32 50.19 17.01
N ASP A 29 -4.31 49.02 17.66
CA ASP A 29 -3.31 48.71 18.69
C ASP A 29 -1.90 48.71 18.10
N ALA A 30 -0.96 49.37 18.79
CA ALA A 30 0.44 49.42 18.37
C ALA A 30 1.08 48.02 18.20
N GLY A 31 0.55 47.01 18.91
CA GLY A 31 0.96 45.61 18.81
C GLY A 31 0.31 44.82 17.67
N TYR A 32 -0.72 45.34 17.01
CA TYR A 32 -1.54 44.61 16.03
C TYR A 32 -0.73 44.07 14.87
N ALA A 33 0.17 44.87 14.30
CA ALA A 33 1.04 44.45 13.20
C ALA A 33 2.01 43.32 13.60
N ALA A 34 2.51 43.34 14.83
CA ALA A 34 3.38 42.29 15.36
C ALA A 34 2.59 41.00 15.62
N ALA A 35 1.43 41.11 16.27
CA ALA A 35 0.54 39.98 16.52
C ALA A 35 0.09 39.29 15.22
N ARG A 36 -0.27 40.06 14.17
CA ARG A 36 -0.63 39.52 12.85
C ARG A 36 0.52 38.74 12.22
N ARG A 37 1.76 39.24 12.32
CA ARG A 37 2.96 38.53 11.84
C ARG A 37 3.22 37.24 12.61
N VAL A 38 3.05 37.25 13.93
CA VAL A 38 3.19 36.03 14.75
C VAL A 38 2.12 35.01 14.38
N PHE A 39 0.86 35.42 14.26
CA PHE A 39 -0.24 34.54 13.83
C PHE A 39 0.05 33.87 12.48
N LEU A 40 0.41 34.66 11.46
CA LEU A 40 0.77 34.15 10.14
C LEU A 40 2.00 33.23 10.20
N THR A 41 3.03 33.61 10.96
CA THR A 41 4.26 32.82 11.08
C THR A 41 3.98 31.48 11.75
N ALA A 42 3.20 31.47 12.83
CA ALA A 42 2.82 30.27 13.55
C ALA A 42 1.94 29.35 12.68
N GLY A 43 0.96 29.91 11.95
CA GLY A 43 0.14 29.15 11.02
C GLY A 43 0.96 28.53 9.88
N VAL A 44 1.86 29.31 9.26
CA VAL A 44 2.75 28.81 8.21
C VAL A 44 3.76 27.78 8.77
N GLN A 45 4.30 27.99 9.97
CA GLN A 45 5.16 27.00 10.61
C GLN A 45 4.41 25.72 10.95
N ALA A 46 3.18 25.80 11.47
CA ALA A 46 2.34 24.63 11.72
C ALA A 46 2.07 23.85 10.44
N LEU A 47 1.83 24.52 9.32
CA LEU A 47 1.65 23.89 8.01
C LEU A 47 2.93 23.31 7.42
N ARG A 48 4.09 23.93 7.69
CA ARG A 48 5.41 23.38 7.32
C ARG A 48 5.81 22.19 8.18
N ALA A 49 5.43 22.22 9.46
CA ALA A 49 5.58 21.12 10.40
C ALA A 49 4.55 20.02 10.18
N HIS A 50 3.42 20.34 9.52
CA HIS A 50 2.44 19.38 9.04
C HIS A 50 3.06 18.55 7.92
N THR A 51 3.73 17.49 8.33
CA THR A 51 4.13 16.43 7.42
C THR A 51 2.88 15.60 7.13
N PRO A 52 2.49 15.40 5.85
CA PRO A 52 1.41 14.46 5.47
C PRO A 52 1.64 13.02 6.02
N GLU A 53 2.88 12.77 6.42
CA GLU A 53 3.47 11.55 6.96
C GLU A 53 3.37 11.47 8.49
N ALA A 54 2.84 12.52 9.15
CA ALA A 54 2.54 12.50 10.56
C ALA A 54 1.59 11.34 10.90
N GLY A 55 1.90 10.67 12.01
CA GLY A 55 1.10 9.56 12.53
C GLY A 55 1.54 8.17 12.08
N TRP A 56 2.54 8.02 11.21
CA TRP A 56 3.08 6.69 10.89
C TRP A 56 4.05 6.18 11.95
N VAL A 57 3.88 4.92 12.34
CA VAL A 57 4.83 4.14 13.13
C VAL A 57 5.35 3.01 12.25
N GLN A 58 6.66 2.93 12.05
CA GLN A 58 7.31 1.75 11.49
C GLN A 58 8.07 0.99 12.57
N LEU A 59 7.84 -0.31 12.62
CA LEU A 59 8.63 -1.25 13.40
C LEU A 59 9.26 -2.28 12.46
N ASP A 60 10.57 -2.45 12.57
CA ASP A 60 11.33 -3.46 11.87
C ASP A 60 11.42 -4.70 12.77
N VAL A 61 10.90 -5.84 12.30
CA VAL A 61 10.84 -7.11 13.01
C VAL A 61 11.78 -8.09 12.32
N ALA A 62 12.97 -8.28 12.88
CA ALA A 62 13.94 -9.24 12.34
C ALA A 62 13.49 -10.68 12.63
N CYS A 63 13.63 -11.56 11.65
CA CYS A 63 13.26 -12.98 11.77
C CYS A 63 14.49 -13.85 11.57
N ALA A 64 14.56 -14.99 12.27
CA ALA A 64 15.56 -16.00 11.97
C ALA A 64 15.31 -16.62 10.58
N ALA A 65 16.34 -17.24 9.99
CA ALA A 65 16.16 -18.06 8.79
C ALA A 65 15.20 -19.24 9.11
N PRO A 66 14.30 -19.62 8.19
CA PRO A 66 14.21 -19.20 6.78
C PRO A 66 13.37 -17.93 6.51
N GLY A 67 12.81 -17.29 7.54
CA GLY A 67 11.95 -16.11 7.39
C GLY A 67 10.92 -16.01 8.52
N PRO A 68 9.90 -15.14 8.36
CA PRO A 68 8.86 -14.99 9.37
C PRO A 68 8.05 -16.27 9.55
N GLU A 69 7.87 -16.71 10.79
CA GLU A 69 7.07 -17.89 11.10
C GLU A 69 5.56 -17.59 11.10
N PRO A 70 4.69 -18.60 10.87
CA PRO A 70 3.23 -18.43 10.81
C PRO A 70 2.67 -17.61 11.98
N ARG A 71 3.19 -17.85 13.18
CA ARG A 71 2.73 -17.19 14.40
C ARG A 71 2.97 -15.68 14.43
N LEU A 72 4.01 -15.17 13.78
CA LEU A 72 4.20 -13.73 13.66
C LEU A 72 3.08 -13.10 12.82
N TYR A 73 2.62 -13.78 11.75
CA TYR A 73 1.48 -13.30 10.97
C TYR A 73 0.15 -13.43 11.73
N GLU A 74 -0.03 -14.50 12.53
CA GLU A 74 -1.19 -14.64 13.41
C GLU A 74 -1.26 -13.48 14.42
N GLN A 75 -0.14 -13.20 15.09
CA GLN A 75 -0.01 -12.08 16.02
C GLN A 75 -0.26 -10.75 15.33
N LEU A 76 0.30 -10.55 14.12
CA LEU A 76 0.06 -9.35 13.34
C LEU A 76 -1.41 -9.20 12.92
N THR A 77 -2.08 -10.30 12.57
CA THR A 77 -3.52 -10.31 12.24
C THR A 77 -4.37 -9.86 13.41
N LEU A 78 -4.08 -10.36 14.62
CA LEU A 78 -4.78 -9.95 15.84
C LEU A 78 -4.58 -8.45 16.13
N VAL A 79 -3.34 -7.98 16.05
CA VAL A 79 -3.00 -6.56 16.27
C VAL A 79 -3.67 -5.65 15.24
N VAL A 80 -3.68 -6.05 13.97
CA VAL A 80 -4.37 -5.29 12.92
C VAL A 80 -5.84 -5.15 13.22
N ARG A 81 -6.54 -6.24 13.57
CA ARG A 81 -7.95 -6.22 13.92
C ARG A 81 -8.20 -5.31 15.13
N GLU A 82 -7.52 -5.55 16.24
CA GLU A 82 -7.67 -4.77 17.47
C GLU A 82 -7.47 -3.27 17.24
N LEU A 83 -6.38 -2.87 16.59
CA LEU A 83 -6.06 -1.46 16.41
C LEU A 83 -6.97 -0.75 15.41
N THR A 84 -7.51 -1.46 14.41
CA THR A 84 -8.49 -0.86 13.50
C THR A 84 -9.89 -0.81 14.11
N ASP A 85 -10.30 -1.84 14.86
CA ASP A 85 -11.64 -1.92 15.46
C ASP A 85 -11.80 -0.91 16.61
N THR A 86 -10.73 -0.66 17.36
CA THR A 86 -10.70 0.36 18.43
C THR A 86 -10.43 1.78 17.90
N GLY A 87 -10.24 1.94 16.59
CA GLY A 87 -9.97 3.23 15.96
C GLY A 87 -8.60 3.83 16.33
N GLN A 88 -7.66 3.04 16.84
CA GLN A 88 -6.30 3.52 17.15
C GLN A 88 -5.46 3.69 15.88
N ALA A 89 -5.67 2.85 14.89
CA ALA A 89 -5.01 2.91 13.59
C ALA A 89 -6.03 2.95 12.45
N ARG A 90 -5.75 3.76 11.42
CA ARG A 90 -6.58 3.88 10.21
C ARG A 90 -6.03 3.11 9.01
N ASP A 91 -4.70 3.06 8.89
CA ASP A 91 -4.01 2.39 7.80
C ASP A 91 -2.96 1.43 8.36
N PHE A 92 -2.70 0.36 7.63
CA PHE A 92 -1.73 -0.66 8.00
C PHE A 92 -1.11 -1.26 6.76
N PHE A 93 0.20 -1.49 6.74
CA PHE A 93 0.77 -2.43 5.80
C PHE A 93 2.08 -3.00 6.31
N PHE A 94 2.46 -4.16 5.79
CA PHE A 94 3.77 -4.75 6.05
C PHE A 94 4.49 -5.06 4.75
N MET A 95 5.78 -5.39 4.83
CA MET A 95 6.61 -5.78 3.70
C MET A 95 7.64 -6.81 4.16
N HIS A 96 7.89 -7.86 3.39
CA HIS A 96 9.09 -8.67 3.56
C HIS A 96 10.29 -7.87 3.06
N LYS A 97 11.22 -7.58 3.97
CA LYS A 97 12.49 -6.94 3.66
C LYS A 97 13.55 -7.54 4.57
N PRO A 98 14.55 -8.28 4.03
CA PRO A 98 15.54 -8.96 4.83
C PRO A 98 16.17 -8.02 5.88
N PRO A 99 16.35 -8.49 7.13
CA PRO A 99 16.19 -9.87 7.60
C PRO A 99 14.78 -10.27 8.10
N GLY A 100 13.70 -9.52 7.80
CA GLY A 100 12.37 -9.88 8.30
C GLY A 100 11.24 -9.05 7.71
N LEU A 101 10.41 -8.46 8.59
CA LEU A 101 9.27 -7.65 8.21
C LEU A 101 9.50 -6.17 8.54
N ARG A 102 9.07 -5.28 7.65
CA ARG A 102 8.80 -3.88 8.01
C ARG A 102 7.31 -3.73 8.21
N VAL A 103 6.89 -3.44 9.43
CA VAL A 103 5.49 -3.33 9.83
C VAL A 103 5.15 -1.87 10.05
N ARG A 104 4.09 -1.38 9.43
CA ARG A 104 3.71 0.04 9.46
C ARG A 104 2.25 0.21 9.80
N PHE A 105 1.98 1.12 10.72
CA PHE A 105 0.63 1.54 11.10
C PHE A 105 0.55 3.04 11.08
N ARG A 106 -0.61 3.57 10.67
CA ARG A 106 -0.91 4.98 10.76
C ARG A 106 -1.94 5.21 11.86
N ALA A 107 -1.59 6.03 12.83
CA ALA A 107 -2.51 6.47 13.86
C ALA A 107 -3.73 7.15 13.22
N ALA A 108 -4.91 6.87 13.77
CA ALA A 108 -6.12 7.60 13.39
C ALA A 108 -6.01 9.08 13.77
N ASP A 109 -5.48 9.34 14.97
CA ASP A 109 -5.08 10.66 15.45
C ASP A 109 -3.54 10.76 15.50
N PRO A 110 -2.91 11.63 14.69
CA PRO A 110 -1.47 11.87 14.72
C PRO A 110 -0.91 12.26 16.10
N ALA A 111 -1.69 12.89 16.97
CA ALA A 111 -1.27 13.24 18.33
C ALA A 111 -0.98 12.00 19.19
N ARG A 112 -1.62 10.86 18.87
CA ARG A 112 -1.49 9.59 19.60
C ARG A 112 -0.43 8.65 19.00
N VAL A 113 0.41 9.12 18.09
CA VAL A 113 1.43 8.29 17.42
C VAL A 113 2.40 7.62 18.40
N GLN A 114 2.75 8.29 19.50
CA GLN A 114 3.65 7.72 20.51
C GLN A 114 2.96 6.61 21.33
N GLU A 115 1.66 6.77 21.63
CA GLU A 115 0.86 5.74 22.28
C GLU A 115 0.73 4.51 21.38
N LEU A 116 0.41 4.71 20.10
CA LEU A 116 0.34 3.66 19.11
C LEU A 116 1.68 2.90 19.01
N ARG A 117 2.80 3.63 18.96
CA ARG A 117 4.14 3.03 18.95
C ARG A 117 4.41 2.18 20.18
N ALA A 118 4.08 2.68 21.37
CA ALA A 118 4.25 1.93 22.61
C ALA A 118 3.39 0.66 22.62
N THR A 119 2.15 0.73 22.14
CA THR A 119 1.26 -0.43 21.99
C THR A 119 1.83 -1.44 21.01
N LEU A 120 2.25 -1.02 19.81
CA LEU A 120 2.82 -1.92 18.81
C LEU A 120 4.10 -2.61 19.30
N LEU A 121 4.97 -1.90 20.01
CA LEU A 121 6.18 -2.48 20.60
C LEU A 121 5.87 -3.60 21.60
N ARG A 122 4.81 -3.43 22.40
CA ARG A 122 4.35 -4.48 23.33
C ARG A 122 3.70 -5.64 22.57
N CYS A 123 2.76 -5.33 21.68
CA CYS A 123 1.94 -6.33 21.01
C CYS A 123 2.68 -7.14 19.94
N LEU A 124 3.81 -6.65 19.40
CA LEU A 124 4.63 -7.39 18.42
C LEU A 124 5.91 -7.99 19.05
N ALA A 125 6.13 -7.81 20.35
CA ALA A 125 7.22 -8.50 21.03
C ALA A 125 6.99 -10.03 21.01
N PRO A 126 8.06 -10.84 20.89
CA PRO A 126 7.96 -12.29 21.05
C PRO A 126 7.41 -12.61 22.45
N GLY A 127 6.35 -13.41 22.49
CA GLY A 127 5.63 -13.77 23.72
C GLY A 127 6.10 -15.08 24.34
N ARG A 128 6.71 -15.97 23.55
CA ARG A 128 7.26 -17.25 24.00
C ARG A 128 8.74 -17.37 23.69
N ARG A 129 9.45 -18.18 24.46
CA ARG A 129 10.87 -18.50 24.20
C ARG A 129 11.09 -19.23 22.86
N THR A 130 10.05 -19.87 22.34
CA THR A 130 10.08 -20.56 21.04
C THR A 130 9.87 -19.63 19.85
N ASP A 131 9.47 -18.38 20.10
CA ASP A 131 9.23 -17.41 19.03
C ASP A 131 10.56 -17.05 18.37
N THR A 132 10.63 -17.13 17.05
CA THR A 132 11.88 -17.06 16.30
C THR A 132 12.18 -15.65 15.74
N TRP A 133 11.36 -14.66 16.08
CA TRP A 133 11.57 -13.27 15.71
C TRP A 133 12.11 -12.43 16.88
N ALA A 134 12.91 -11.43 16.54
CA ALA A 134 13.49 -10.51 17.51
C ALA A 134 12.46 -9.47 17.98
N ARG A 135 12.76 -8.80 19.11
CA ARG A 135 11.97 -7.66 19.54
C ARG A 135 11.91 -6.60 18.43
N PRO A 136 10.73 -6.03 18.13
CA PRO A 136 10.59 -5.00 17.10
C PRO A 136 11.44 -3.76 17.42
N VAL A 137 12.08 -3.21 16.40
CA VAL A 137 12.89 -1.98 16.51
C VAL A 137 12.20 -0.85 15.76
N PRO A 138 11.95 0.31 16.39
CA PRO A 138 11.37 1.45 15.70
C PRO A 138 12.28 2.01 14.61
N SER A 139 11.68 2.44 13.51
CA SER A 139 12.38 3.03 12.36
C SER A 139 11.55 4.18 11.78
N VAL A 140 12.16 5.00 10.92
CA VAL A 140 11.46 6.07 10.21
C VAL A 140 10.84 5.50 8.93
N TYR A 141 9.56 5.81 8.71
CA TYR A 141 8.92 5.53 7.43
C TYR A 141 8.99 6.76 6.54
N GLU A 142 9.71 6.63 5.44
CA GLU A 142 9.69 7.59 4.34
C GLU A 142 8.88 6.97 3.18
N PRO A 143 7.71 7.51 2.83
CA PRO A 143 6.92 7.02 1.71
C PRO A 143 7.59 7.36 0.38
N GLU A 144 7.59 6.41 -0.56
CA GLU A 144 8.06 6.59 -1.93
C GLU A 144 7.06 7.40 -2.78
N THR A 145 6.68 8.59 -2.29
CA THR A 145 5.67 9.48 -2.88
C THR A 145 5.89 9.75 -4.36
N TYR A 146 7.15 9.87 -4.79
CA TYR A 146 7.55 10.12 -6.17
C TYR A 146 7.14 8.99 -7.13
N LEU A 147 7.04 7.74 -6.67
CA LEU A 147 6.59 6.61 -7.49
C LEU A 147 5.09 6.63 -7.74
N PHE A 148 4.33 7.23 -6.82
CA PHE A 148 2.88 7.13 -6.80
C PHE A 148 2.17 8.43 -7.14
N GLY A 149 2.89 9.48 -7.56
CA GLY A 149 2.27 10.74 -7.99
C GLY A 149 2.16 11.81 -6.89
N GLY A 150 3.01 11.69 -5.87
CA GLY A 150 3.16 12.69 -4.82
C GLY A 150 2.16 12.56 -3.67
N PRO A 151 2.22 13.48 -2.70
CA PRO A 151 1.46 13.39 -1.45
C PRO A 151 -0.06 13.30 -1.61
N ARG A 152 -0.63 13.88 -2.68
CA ARG A 152 -2.09 13.81 -2.95
C ARG A 152 -2.58 12.40 -3.26
N SER A 153 -1.73 11.58 -3.86
CA SER A 153 -2.05 10.19 -4.23
C SER A 153 -1.92 9.23 -3.05
N MET A 154 -0.99 9.52 -2.14
CA MET A 154 -0.58 8.60 -1.08
C MET A 154 -1.69 8.09 -0.16
N PRO A 155 -2.69 8.88 0.26
CA PRO A 155 -3.81 8.35 1.06
C PRO A 155 -4.51 7.16 0.39
N PHE A 156 -4.71 7.22 -0.94
CA PHE A 156 -5.35 6.13 -1.69
C PHE A 156 -4.40 4.93 -1.89
N VAL A 157 -3.11 5.20 -2.09
CA VAL A 157 -2.07 4.16 -2.14
C VAL A 157 -1.99 3.41 -0.81
N HIS A 158 -2.03 4.12 0.32
CA HIS A 158 -2.01 3.54 1.66
C HIS A 158 -3.28 2.75 1.96
N GLY A 159 -4.44 3.23 1.51
CA GLY A 159 -5.70 2.45 1.57
C GLY A 159 -5.60 1.14 0.78
N LEU A 160 -5.07 1.19 -0.45
CA LEU A 160 -4.85 0.00 -1.26
C LEU A 160 -3.80 -0.94 -0.65
N PHE A 161 -2.71 -0.40 -0.09
CA PHE A 161 -1.72 -1.19 0.63
C PHE A 161 -2.31 -1.89 1.85
N THR A 162 -3.27 -1.25 2.52
CA THR A 162 -3.98 -1.84 3.67
C THR A 162 -4.88 -3.00 3.26
N ALA A 163 -5.69 -2.82 2.21
CA ALA A 163 -6.50 -3.91 1.67
C ALA A 163 -5.63 -5.09 1.22
N ASP A 164 -4.55 -4.81 0.49
CA ASP A 164 -3.63 -5.83 -0.02
C ASP A 164 -2.87 -6.55 1.11
N SER A 165 -2.41 -5.84 2.14
CA SER A 165 -1.77 -6.45 3.30
C SER A 165 -2.71 -7.38 4.07
N ARG A 166 -4.00 -7.06 4.19
CA ARG A 166 -4.97 -7.94 4.86
C ARG A 166 -5.17 -9.25 4.10
N ALA A 167 -5.27 -9.19 2.77
CA ALA A 167 -5.35 -10.37 1.92
C ALA A 167 -4.13 -11.29 2.12
N TRP A 168 -2.92 -10.71 2.11
CA TRP A 168 -1.70 -11.49 2.32
C TRP A 168 -1.56 -12.06 3.73
N LEU A 169 -2.06 -11.37 4.77
CA LEU A 169 -2.06 -11.93 6.12
C LEU A 169 -2.89 -13.21 6.19
N GLU A 170 -4.07 -13.25 5.56
CA GLU A 170 -4.87 -14.48 5.54
C GLU A 170 -4.17 -15.62 4.82
N VAL A 171 -3.51 -15.33 3.69
CA VAL A 171 -2.68 -16.30 2.96
C VAL A 171 -1.55 -16.85 3.83
N HIS A 172 -0.79 -15.98 4.50
CA HIS A 172 0.35 -16.38 5.33
C HIS A 172 -0.06 -17.14 6.59
N THR A 173 -1.25 -16.87 7.11
CA THR A 173 -1.83 -17.56 8.28
C THR A 173 -2.66 -18.79 7.92
N ALA A 174 -2.83 -19.08 6.62
CA ALA A 174 -3.74 -20.11 6.14
C ALA A 174 -5.15 -20.03 6.75
N ALA A 175 -5.67 -18.80 6.91
CA ALA A 175 -6.90 -18.51 7.66
C ALA A 175 -8.14 -19.28 7.17
N ALA A 176 -8.15 -19.72 5.91
CA ALA A 176 -9.20 -20.55 5.33
C ALA A 176 -9.25 -21.99 5.87
N GLY A 177 -8.36 -22.38 6.79
CA GLY A 177 -8.31 -23.73 7.36
C GLY A 177 -7.84 -24.81 6.37
N ALA A 178 -7.23 -24.40 5.26
CA ALA A 178 -6.71 -25.25 4.21
C ALA A 178 -5.33 -24.73 3.75
N PRO A 179 -4.46 -25.59 3.17
CA PRO A 179 -3.18 -25.16 2.63
C PRO A 179 -3.35 -23.96 1.69
N ALA A 180 -2.46 -22.95 1.84
CA ALA A 180 -2.50 -21.75 1.02
C ALA A 180 -2.36 -22.08 -0.48
N PRO A 181 -3.07 -21.37 -1.38
CA PRO A 181 -2.92 -21.59 -2.81
C PRO A 181 -1.52 -21.13 -3.26
N PRO A 182 -1.09 -21.49 -4.48
CA PRO A 182 0.12 -20.92 -5.06
C PRO A 182 0.05 -19.38 -5.04
N ALA A 183 1.01 -18.74 -4.36
CA ALA A 183 1.01 -17.29 -4.14
C ALA A 183 0.89 -16.48 -5.44
N TRP A 184 1.41 -16.97 -6.57
CA TRP A 184 1.29 -16.31 -7.85
C TRP A 184 -0.16 -16.25 -8.38
N ARG A 185 -1.01 -17.23 -8.08
CA ARG A 185 -2.43 -17.21 -8.48
C ARG A 185 -3.20 -16.17 -7.68
N VAL A 186 -3.01 -16.17 -6.35
CA VAL A 186 -3.57 -15.14 -5.47
C VAL A 186 -3.13 -13.75 -5.93
N SER A 187 -1.83 -13.61 -6.22
CA SER A 187 -1.26 -12.35 -6.69
C SER A 187 -1.92 -11.85 -7.96
N LEU A 188 -2.03 -12.70 -8.99
CA LEU A 188 -2.62 -12.31 -10.26
C LEU A 188 -4.13 -12.05 -10.16
N ALA A 189 -4.86 -12.77 -9.29
CA ALA A 189 -6.27 -12.48 -9.03
C ALA A 189 -6.45 -11.07 -8.43
N LEU A 190 -5.68 -10.74 -7.38
CA LEU A 190 -5.73 -9.41 -6.74
C LEU A 190 -5.28 -8.30 -7.70
N LEU A 191 -4.17 -8.49 -8.42
CA LEU A 191 -3.64 -7.49 -9.33
C LEU A 191 -4.55 -7.24 -10.53
N HIS A 192 -5.23 -8.26 -11.05
CA HIS A 192 -6.21 -8.07 -12.12
C HIS A 192 -7.37 -7.20 -11.64
N THR A 193 -7.93 -7.48 -10.45
CA THR A 193 -8.99 -6.66 -9.85
C THR A 193 -8.54 -5.22 -9.63
N VAL A 194 -7.29 -5.01 -9.19
CA VAL A 194 -6.72 -3.66 -9.07
C VAL A 194 -6.62 -2.98 -10.43
N PHE A 195 -6.15 -3.67 -11.48
CA PHE A 195 -6.02 -3.09 -12.82
C PHE A 195 -7.37 -2.67 -13.39
N ASP A 196 -8.38 -3.54 -13.31
CA ASP A 196 -9.74 -3.23 -13.75
C ASP A 196 -10.31 -2.03 -13.01
N ALA A 197 -10.17 -1.99 -11.67
CA ALA A 197 -10.66 -0.90 -10.84
C ALA A 197 -9.94 0.43 -11.11
N LEU A 198 -8.66 0.39 -11.51
CA LEU A 198 -7.90 1.54 -12.00
C LEU A 198 -8.26 1.95 -13.43
N GLY A 199 -9.08 1.15 -14.13
CA GLY A 199 -9.47 1.39 -15.51
C GLY A 199 -8.41 1.00 -16.53
N ILE A 200 -7.49 0.10 -16.16
CA ILE A 200 -6.47 -0.48 -17.05
C ILE A 200 -7.07 -1.74 -17.68
N VAL A 201 -7.56 -1.65 -18.91
CA VAL A 201 -8.41 -2.69 -19.52
C VAL A 201 -7.81 -3.29 -20.78
N GLY A 202 -8.23 -4.51 -21.12
CA GLY A 202 -7.80 -5.19 -22.34
C GLY A 202 -6.28 -5.32 -22.38
N TRP A 203 -5.66 -4.84 -23.46
CA TRP A 203 -4.21 -4.95 -23.70
C TRP A 203 -3.36 -3.92 -22.94
N GLU A 204 -3.97 -2.97 -22.22
CA GLU A 204 -3.25 -1.90 -21.50
C GLU A 204 -2.36 -2.42 -20.37
N HIS A 205 -2.69 -3.59 -19.79
CA HIS A 205 -1.90 -4.25 -18.76
C HIS A 205 -0.46 -4.51 -19.21
N ARG A 206 -0.22 -4.72 -20.52
CA ARG A 206 1.13 -4.93 -21.07
C ARG A 206 2.06 -3.77 -20.78
N GLY A 207 1.52 -2.55 -20.79
CA GLY A 207 2.27 -1.35 -20.39
C GLY A 207 2.66 -1.35 -18.90
N VAL A 208 1.83 -1.94 -18.03
CA VAL A 208 2.17 -2.10 -16.60
C VAL A 208 3.36 -3.04 -16.47
N TRP A 209 3.30 -4.21 -17.10
CA TRP A 209 4.37 -5.21 -17.02
C TRP A 209 5.66 -4.74 -17.69
N GLN A 210 5.56 -3.92 -18.74
CA GLN A 210 6.73 -3.27 -19.33
C GLN A 210 7.40 -2.32 -18.33
N VAL A 211 6.65 -1.48 -17.62
CA VAL A 211 7.21 -0.63 -16.55
C VAL A 211 7.82 -1.47 -15.43
N VAL A 212 7.15 -2.56 -14.99
CA VAL A 212 7.73 -3.49 -14.01
C VAL A 212 9.09 -4.02 -14.50
N ARG A 213 9.16 -4.44 -15.77
CA ARG A 213 10.37 -4.98 -16.39
C ARG A 213 11.51 -3.96 -16.45
N GLU A 214 11.21 -2.77 -16.93
CA GLU A 214 12.21 -1.74 -17.31
C GLU A 214 12.64 -0.88 -16.11
N GLU A 215 11.69 -0.39 -15.32
CA GLU A 215 11.98 0.57 -14.24
C GLU A 215 12.35 -0.12 -12.92
N THR A 216 11.93 -1.38 -12.73
CA THR A 216 12.21 -2.11 -11.49
C THR A 216 13.25 -3.21 -11.66
N GLY A 217 13.60 -3.58 -12.90
CA GLY A 217 14.60 -4.62 -13.17
C GLY A 217 14.11 -6.05 -12.88
N ARG A 218 12.79 -6.26 -12.74
CA ARG A 218 12.18 -7.59 -12.59
C ARG A 218 12.12 -8.28 -13.95
N ARG A 219 13.28 -8.60 -14.49
CA ARG A 219 13.46 -9.18 -15.82
C ARG A 219 14.28 -10.45 -15.77
N LEU A 220 14.10 -11.32 -16.75
CA LEU A 220 15.01 -12.45 -16.98
C LEU A 220 16.04 -12.03 -18.02
N PRO A 221 17.36 -12.06 -17.71
CA PRO A 221 18.39 -11.63 -18.67
C PRO A 221 18.35 -12.35 -20.02
N ARG A 222 18.01 -13.64 -20.00
CA ARG A 222 17.84 -14.50 -21.19
C ARG A 222 16.37 -14.72 -21.57
N GLY A 223 15.47 -13.84 -21.13
CA GLY A 223 14.03 -13.97 -21.38
C GLY A 223 13.48 -15.36 -21.06
N LEU A 224 12.64 -15.88 -21.95
CA LEU A 224 11.96 -17.18 -21.86
C LEU A 224 12.60 -18.22 -22.80
N ASP A 225 13.93 -18.27 -22.88
CA ASP A 225 14.65 -19.14 -23.83
C ASP A 225 14.57 -20.64 -23.49
N ALA A 226 14.37 -21.00 -22.21
CA ALA A 226 14.29 -22.40 -21.79
C ALA A 226 12.86 -22.97 -21.98
N PRO A 227 12.70 -24.23 -22.45
CA PRO A 227 11.40 -24.86 -22.66
C PRO A 227 10.49 -24.85 -21.42
N ASP A 228 11.06 -25.10 -20.23
CA ASP A 228 10.31 -25.10 -18.98
C ASP A 228 9.82 -23.70 -18.59
N LEU A 229 10.60 -22.65 -18.90
CA LEU A 229 10.20 -21.26 -18.67
C LEU A 229 9.07 -20.85 -19.62
N ARG A 230 9.11 -21.27 -20.88
CA ARG A 230 8.01 -21.04 -21.83
C ARG A 230 6.72 -21.74 -21.38
N ARG A 231 6.82 -23.00 -20.96
CA ARG A 231 5.66 -23.74 -20.44
C ARG A 231 5.06 -23.06 -19.21
N ALA A 232 5.90 -22.59 -18.28
CA ALA A 232 5.45 -21.86 -17.12
C ALA A 232 4.81 -20.50 -17.49
N ALA A 233 5.40 -19.77 -18.45
CA ALA A 233 4.88 -18.50 -18.94
C ALA A 233 3.52 -18.66 -19.64
N ALA A 234 3.34 -19.72 -20.44
CA ALA A 234 2.06 -20.06 -21.05
C ALA A 234 0.98 -20.26 -19.98
N GLY A 235 1.22 -21.10 -18.96
CA GLY A 235 0.25 -21.29 -17.87
C GLY A 235 -0.03 -20.03 -17.03
N ILE A 236 0.93 -19.10 -16.93
CA ILE A 236 0.73 -17.79 -16.30
C ILE A 236 -0.21 -16.92 -17.15
N ARG A 237 0.01 -16.87 -18.48
CA ARG A 237 -0.84 -16.12 -19.41
C ARG A 237 -2.24 -16.70 -19.48
N ASP A 238 -2.39 -18.01 -19.57
CA ASP A 238 -3.70 -18.69 -19.58
C ASP A 238 -4.50 -18.31 -18.32
N TYR A 239 -3.85 -18.33 -17.15
CA TYR A 239 -4.48 -17.88 -15.91
C TYR A 239 -4.84 -16.40 -15.94
N TRP A 240 -3.95 -15.53 -16.42
CA TRP A 240 -4.19 -14.10 -16.53
C TRP A 240 -5.35 -13.76 -17.47
N GLN A 241 -5.50 -14.48 -18.58
CA GLN A 241 -6.52 -14.25 -19.60
C GLN A 241 -7.89 -14.88 -19.24
N SER A 242 -7.93 -15.81 -18.28
CA SER A 242 -9.19 -16.42 -17.82
C SER A 242 -10.13 -15.40 -17.16
N SER A 243 -11.44 -15.68 -17.12
CA SER A 243 -12.40 -14.76 -16.51
C SER A 243 -12.16 -14.61 -14.99
N PRO A 244 -12.66 -13.53 -14.35
CA PRO A 244 -12.59 -13.38 -12.90
C PRO A 244 -13.13 -14.61 -12.14
N GLU A 245 -14.25 -15.18 -12.60
CA GLU A 245 -14.88 -16.36 -12.02
C GLU A 245 -13.97 -17.59 -12.18
N ALA A 246 -13.43 -17.81 -13.39
CA ALA A 246 -12.53 -18.93 -13.66
C ALA A 246 -11.24 -18.86 -12.82
N ARG A 247 -10.68 -17.66 -12.61
CA ARG A 247 -9.51 -17.47 -11.73
C ARG A 247 -9.79 -17.85 -10.29
N LEU A 248 -10.98 -17.51 -9.79
CA LEU A 248 -11.44 -17.89 -8.46
C LEU A 248 -11.71 -19.39 -8.35
N GLU A 249 -12.38 -19.99 -9.33
CA GLU A 249 -12.67 -21.42 -9.39
C GLU A 249 -11.40 -22.29 -9.45
N ALA A 250 -10.32 -21.77 -10.02
CA ALA A 250 -9.01 -22.41 -10.03
C ALA A 250 -8.31 -22.42 -8.65
N LEU A 251 -8.87 -21.75 -7.65
CA LEU A 251 -8.40 -21.81 -6.26
C LEU A 251 -9.14 -22.91 -5.48
N PRO A 252 -8.52 -23.49 -4.44
CA PRO A 252 -9.21 -24.44 -3.56
C PRO A 252 -10.50 -23.81 -2.99
N LYS A 253 -11.56 -24.62 -2.82
CA LYS A 253 -12.89 -24.13 -2.41
C LYS A 253 -12.85 -23.22 -1.18
N ALA A 254 -12.12 -23.61 -0.14
CA ALA A 254 -11.98 -22.82 1.10
C ALA A 254 -11.40 -21.41 0.87
N TRP A 255 -10.60 -21.24 -0.19
CA TRP A 255 -9.97 -19.97 -0.54
C TRP A 255 -10.82 -19.08 -1.44
N ARG A 256 -11.90 -19.61 -2.05
CA ARG A 256 -12.77 -18.80 -2.90
C ARG A 256 -13.49 -17.72 -2.09
N ASP A 257 -14.10 -18.12 -0.99
CA ASP A 257 -14.86 -17.21 -0.13
C ASP A 257 -13.92 -16.23 0.57
N ALA A 258 -12.83 -16.74 1.16
CA ALA A 258 -11.82 -15.91 1.83
C ALA A 258 -11.23 -14.85 0.89
N LEU A 259 -10.82 -15.24 -0.33
CA LEU A 259 -10.27 -14.28 -1.28
C LEU A 259 -11.34 -13.36 -1.88
N GLY A 260 -12.58 -13.81 -2.00
CA GLY A 260 -13.70 -13.02 -2.53
C GLY A 260 -13.92 -11.71 -1.77
N GLU A 261 -13.89 -11.74 -0.43
CA GLU A 261 -13.98 -10.54 0.40
C GLU A 261 -12.81 -9.58 0.14
N HIS A 262 -11.58 -10.12 0.05
CA HIS A 262 -10.40 -9.31 -0.24
C HIS A 262 -10.44 -8.68 -1.63
N LEU A 263 -10.92 -9.40 -2.66
CA LEU A 263 -11.09 -8.84 -4.00
C LEU A 263 -12.01 -7.60 -3.98
N GLN A 264 -13.11 -7.64 -3.24
CA GLN A 264 -14.01 -6.49 -3.10
C GLN A 264 -13.33 -5.30 -2.38
N THR A 265 -12.51 -5.57 -1.37
CA THR A 265 -11.81 -4.49 -0.64
C THR A 265 -10.71 -3.84 -1.47
N VAL A 266 -9.90 -4.62 -2.22
CA VAL A 266 -8.87 -4.06 -3.12
C VAL A 266 -9.51 -3.34 -4.30
N GLU A 267 -10.62 -3.85 -4.85
CA GLU A 267 -11.40 -3.16 -5.88
C GLU A 267 -11.87 -1.79 -5.42
N ARG A 268 -12.47 -1.72 -4.21
CA ARG A 268 -12.95 -0.46 -3.63
C ARG A 268 -11.80 0.54 -3.43
N ALA A 269 -10.68 0.09 -2.88
CA ALA A 269 -9.52 0.94 -2.64
C ALA A 269 -8.90 1.46 -3.96
N ALA A 270 -8.75 0.59 -4.96
CA ALA A 270 -8.27 0.97 -6.29
C ALA A 270 -9.26 1.92 -7.00
N ARG A 271 -10.56 1.70 -6.88
CA ARG A 271 -11.59 2.61 -7.40
C ARG A 271 -11.53 3.98 -6.74
N GLN A 272 -11.33 4.06 -5.43
CA GLN A 272 -11.12 5.34 -4.74
C GLN A 272 -9.88 6.06 -5.29
N TRP A 273 -8.77 5.34 -5.50
CA TRP A 273 -7.57 5.90 -6.10
C TRP A 273 -7.84 6.46 -7.50
N ARG A 274 -8.55 5.70 -8.34
CA ARG A 274 -8.98 6.16 -9.66
C ARG A 274 -9.83 7.43 -9.58
N THR A 275 -10.91 7.41 -8.80
CA THR A 275 -11.88 8.50 -8.75
C THR A 275 -11.26 9.79 -8.22
N HIS A 276 -10.49 9.71 -7.13
CA HIS A 276 -10.03 10.91 -6.41
C HIS A 276 -8.65 11.40 -6.81
N TYR A 277 -7.84 10.57 -7.48
CA TYR A 277 -6.53 10.99 -7.99
C TYR A 277 -6.47 10.95 -9.51
N PHE A 278 -6.61 9.78 -10.15
CA PHE A 278 -6.41 9.68 -11.62
C PHE A 278 -7.47 10.42 -12.43
N ALA A 279 -8.72 10.49 -11.97
CA ALA A 279 -9.81 11.23 -12.61
C ALA A 279 -9.92 12.70 -12.16
N SER A 280 -9.05 13.17 -11.26
CA SER A 280 -9.12 14.54 -10.72
C SER A 280 -8.65 15.63 -11.70
N GLY A 281 -7.99 15.26 -12.79
CA GLY A 281 -7.31 16.19 -13.69
C GLY A 281 -5.96 16.70 -13.16
N GLU A 282 -5.57 16.34 -11.94
CA GLU A 282 -4.33 16.79 -11.29
C GLU A 282 -3.28 15.67 -11.14
N ALA A 283 -3.50 14.53 -11.80
CA ALA A 283 -2.59 13.40 -11.72
C ALA A 283 -1.24 13.72 -12.39
N THR A 284 -0.16 13.52 -11.65
CA THR A 284 1.23 13.75 -12.12
C THR A 284 1.90 12.48 -12.66
N VAL A 285 1.25 11.33 -12.49
CA VAL A 285 1.66 10.02 -13.03
C VAL A 285 0.44 9.28 -13.53
N GLY A 286 0.58 8.51 -14.61
CA GLY A 286 -0.50 7.69 -15.14
C GLY A 286 -0.76 6.41 -14.32
N PRO A 287 -1.98 5.84 -14.40
CA PRO A 287 -2.37 4.66 -13.63
C PRO A 287 -1.50 3.44 -13.93
N ARG A 288 -1.04 3.26 -15.16
CA ARG A 288 -0.20 2.11 -15.55
C ARG A 288 1.16 2.09 -14.83
N ARG A 289 1.86 3.24 -14.77
CA ARG A 289 3.15 3.34 -14.06
C ARG A 289 2.96 3.21 -12.55
N ALA A 290 1.94 3.84 -11.98
CA ALA A 290 1.64 3.72 -10.56
C ALA A 290 1.28 2.28 -10.15
N ALA A 291 0.47 1.59 -10.97
CA ALA A 291 0.14 0.18 -10.79
C ALA A 291 1.40 -0.71 -10.87
N ALA A 292 2.34 -0.43 -11.77
CA ALA A 292 3.58 -1.19 -11.90
C ALA A 292 4.43 -1.13 -10.61
N HIS A 293 4.52 0.04 -9.97
CA HIS A 293 5.17 0.12 -8.67
C HIS A 293 4.36 -0.60 -7.59
N HIS A 294 3.03 -0.50 -7.59
CA HIS A 294 2.18 -1.27 -6.67
C HIS A 294 2.42 -2.79 -6.79
N VAL A 295 2.58 -3.33 -8.01
CA VAL A 295 2.91 -4.76 -8.25
C VAL A 295 4.13 -5.20 -7.45
N VAL A 296 5.21 -4.42 -7.45
CA VAL A 296 6.43 -4.77 -6.70
C VAL A 296 6.17 -4.75 -5.19
N PHE A 297 5.40 -3.77 -4.70
CA PHE A 297 5.05 -3.71 -3.28
C PHE A 297 4.17 -4.89 -2.87
N HIS A 298 3.21 -5.25 -3.71
CA HIS A 298 2.33 -6.40 -3.56
C HIS A 298 3.11 -7.73 -3.53
N TRP A 299 4.07 -7.93 -4.44
CA TRP A 299 4.90 -9.13 -4.44
C TRP A 299 5.80 -9.25 -3.21
N ASN A 300 6.33 -8.12 -2.73
CA ASN A 300 7.12 -8.08 -1.51
C ASN A 300 6.28 -8.37 -0.26
N ARG A 301 4.98 -8.03 -0.22
CA ARG A 301 4.04 -8.49 0.84
C ARG A 301 3.75 -9.98 0.77
N GLY A 302 3.62 -10.49 -0.45
CA GLY A 302 3.40 -11.92 -0.68
C GLY A 302 4.62 -12.79 -0.44
N GLY A 303 5.78 -12.21 -0.18
CA GLY A 303 7.04 -12.96 -0.04
C GLY A 303 7.46 -13.68 -1.33
N LEU A 304 7.02 -13.21 -2.51
CA LEU A 304 7.39 -13.83 -3.78
C LEU A 304 8.88 -13.66 -4.04
N SER A 305 9.58 -14.75 -4.35
CA SER A 305 11.01 -14.71 -4.68
C SER A 305 11.26 -13.86 -5.92
N THR A 306 12.44 -13.22 -5.98
CA THR A 306 12.85 -12.42 -7.15
C THR A 306 12.74 -13.20 -8.46
N ALA A 307 13.11 -14.49 -8.45
CA ALA A 307 12.97 -15.36 -9.63
C ALA A 307 11.51 -15.50 -10.09
N ARG A 308 10.56 -15.62 -9.14
CA ARG A 308 9.13 -15.68 -9.45
C ARG A 308 8.63 -14.33 -10.00
N GLN A 309 9.03 -13.22 -9.39
CA GLN A 309 8.68 -11.87 -9.86
C GLN A 309 9.16 -11.64 -11.30
N CYS A 310 10.41 -12.01 -11.62
CA CYS A 310 10.94 -11.90 -12.98
C CYS A 310 10.19 -12.80 -13.98
N LEU A 311 9.86 -14.04 -13.60
CA LEU A 311 9.10 -14.94 -14.48
C LEU A 311 7.69 -14.41 -14.77
N LEU A 312 6.96 -13.93 -13.75
CA LEU A 312 5.63 -13.33 -13.93
C LEU A 312 5.71 -12.11 -14.86
N THR A 313 6.72 -11.27 -14.65
CA THR A 313 6.93 -10.07 -15.48
C THR A 313 7.18 -10.43 -16.94
N GLU A 314 8.12 -11.34 -17.23
CA GLU A 314 8.42 -11.74 -18.62
C GLU A 314 7.24 -12.44 -19.29
N ALA A 315 6.51 -13.29 -18.56
CA ALA A 315 5.34 -13.98 -19.09
C ALA A 315 4.25 -13.01 -19.55
N LEU A 316 4.00 -11.94 -18.80
CA LEU A 316 2.92 -10.98 -19.03
C LEU A 316 3.33 -9.76 -19.87
N ALA A 317 4.62 -9.40 -19.87
CA ALA A 317 5.14 -8.37 -20.77
C ALA A 317 5.21 -8.87 -22.24
N ALA A 318 5.41 -10.17 -22.45
CA ALA A 318 5.42 -10.80 -23.76
C ALA A 318 4.02 -11.24 -24.26
N ASP A 319 2.97 -10.99 -23.48
CA ASP A 319 1.61 -11.36 -23.85
C ASP A 319 1.22 -10.77 -25.23
N GLY A 320 0.73 -11.64 -26.12
CA GLY A 320 0.38 -11.29 -27.50
C GLY A 320 1.53 -10.86 -28.42
N GLN A 321 2.80 -11.06 -28.04
CA GLN A 321 3.97 -10.82 -28.91
C GLN A 321 4.53 -12.13 -29.51
N GLU A 322 4.05 -13.30 -29.05
CA GLU A 322 4.55 -14.61 -29.46
C GLU A 322 3.99 -15.09 -30.81
N GLU A 323 2.89 -14.52 -31.31
CA GLU A 323 2.33 -14.86 -32.65
C GLU A 323 3.09 -14.19 -33.82
N ALA A 324 4.06 -13.31 -33.53
CA ALA A 324 4.78 -12.52 -34.53
C ALA A 324 6.23 -12.99 -34.81
N ARG A 325 6.64 -14.17 -34.32
CA ARG A 325 7.95 -14.78 -34.57
C ARG A 325 7.82 -16.24 -34.97
#